data_AF-A0A3N2P5W9-F1
#
_entry.id   AF-A0A3N2P5W9-F1
#
_cell.length_a   1.000
_cell.length_b   1.000
_cell.length_c   1.000
_cell.angle_alpha   90.00
_cell.angle_beta   90.00
_cell.angle_gamma   90.00
#
_symmetry.space_group_name_H-M   'P 1'
#
loop_
_entity.id
_entity.type
_entity.pdbx_description
1 polymer ?
#
loop_
_entity_poly.entity_id
_entity_poly.type
_entity_poly.pdbx_seq_one_letter_code
_entity_poly.pdbx_strand_id
1 'polypeptide(L)'
;MDGWEPTEVTEYEYDESGRLVRSVTTRESEWAEEDVAWMLALAAYRRGLCPLCGRPLEECAASDAEGAYTVPPPTRCHATTALLMAQERYRDTPQAGALLWVAERRG
;
A
#
# COMPACT_ATOMS: atom_id res chain seq x y z
N MET A 1 14.08 -13.76 3.55
CA MET A 1 12.84 -13.87 2.78
C MET A 1 13.28 -14.50 1.49
N ASP A 2 13.20 -15.83 1.45
CA ASP A 2 13.65 -16.61 0.31
C ASP A 2 12.58 -16.44 -0.79
N GLY A 3 13.00 -16.19 -2.03
CA GLY A 3 12.08 -15.98 -3.14
C GLY A 3 11.33 -17.28 -3.46
N TRP A 4 10.01 -17.20 -3.55
CA TRP A 4 9.18 -18.27 -4.13
C TRP A 4 9.26 -18.19 -5.65
N GLU A 5 9.58 -19.30 -6.31
CA GLU A 5 9.48 -19.45 -7.75
C GLU A 5 8.52 -20.61 -8.06
N PRO A 6 7.43 -20.38 -8.82
CA PRO A 6 6.47 -21.43 -9.13
C PRO A 6 7.07 -22.50 -10.04
N THR A 7 6.78 -23.76 -9.75
CA THR A 7 7.20 -24.88 -10.60
C THR A 7 6.48 -24.84 -11.94
N GLU A 8 7.20 -25.13 -13.02
CA GLU A 8 6.65 -25.31 -14.37
C GLU A 8 6.93 -26.73 -14.87
N VAL A 9 5.89 -27.37 -15.42
CA VAL A 9 6.00 -28.67 -16.10
C VAL A 9 5.55 -28.48 -17.54
N THR A 10 6.40 -28.85 -18.49
CA THR A 10 6.06 -28.83 -19.92
C THR A 10 5.97 -30.26 -20.46
N GLU A 11 4.79 -30.63 -20.95
CA GLU A 11 4.50 -31.90 -21.59
C GLU A 11 4.54 -31.75 -23.11
N TYR A 12 5.29 -32.63 -23.77
CA TYR A 12 5.48 -32.64 -25.22
C TYR A 12 4.84 -33.90 -25.82
N GLU A 13 4.09 -33.74 -26.91
CA GLU A 13 3.57 -34.86 -27.70
C GLU A 13 4.25 -34.87 -29.08
N TYR A 14 4.71 -36.04 -29.51
CA TYR A 14 5.38 -36.26 -30.79
C TYR A 14 4.57 -37.24 -31.65
N ASP A 15 4.60 -37.05 -32.96
CA ASP A 15 4.00 -38.00 -33.91
C ASP A 15 4.89 -39.25 -34.15
N GLU A 16 4.39 -40.21 -34.92
CA GLU A 16 5.11 -41.45 -35.28
C GLU A 16 6.41 -41.20 -36.05
N SER A 17 6.55 -40.03 -36.69
CA SER A 17 7.77 -39.60 -37.38
C SER A 17 8.74 -38.83 -36.49
N GLY A 18 8.43 -38.71 -35.19
CA GLY A 18 9.25 -38.01 -34.19
C GLY A 18 9.14 -36.49 -34.25
N ARG A 19 8.14 -35.91 -34.95
CA ARG A 19 7.93 -34.46 -34.96
C ARG A 19 7.08 -34.05 -33.77
N LEU A 20 7.46 -32.94 -33.15
CA LEU A 20 6.65 -32.35 -32.08
C LEU A 20 5.32 -31.85 -32.67
N VAL A 21 4.20 -32.33 -32.12
CA VAL A 21 2.85 -31.94 -32.54
C VAL A 21 2.08 -31.17 -31.48
N ARG A 22 2.49 -31.24 -30.20
CA ARG A 22 1.90 -30.47 -29.11
C ARG A 22 2.92 -30.20 -28.01
N SER A 23 2.81 -29.02 -27.39
CA SER A 23 3.53 -28.67 -26.16
C SER A 23 2.55 -27.98 -25.23
N VAL A 24 2.46 -28.43 -23.98
CA VAL A 24 1.60 -27.82 -22.95
C VAL A 24 2.44 -27.55 -21.72
N THR A 25 2.50 -26.29 -21.29
CA THR A 25 3.14 -25.91 -20.04
C THR A 25 2.07 -25.63 -18.98
N THR A 26 2.19 -26.31 -17.84
CA THR A 26 1.39 -26.06 -16.65
C THR A 26 2.30 -25.46 -15.58
N ARG A 27 1.89 -24.34 -14.99
CA ARG A 27 2.63 -23.65 -13.93
C ARG A 27 1.82 -23.62 -12.64
N GLU A 28 2.52 -23.73 -11.51
CA GLU A 28 1.95 -23.47 -10.19
C GLU A 28 1.51 -22.00 -10.05
N SER A 29 0.76 -21.71 -8.98
CA SER A 29 0.38 -20.34 -8.66
C SER A 29 1.61 -19.45 -8.42
N GLU A 30 1.58 -18.24 -8.98
CA GLU A 30 2.57 -17.17 -8.69
C GLU A 30 2.55 -16.74 -7.22
N TRP A 31 1.45 -17.02 -6.52
CA TRP A 31 1.29 -16.76 -5.10
C TRP A 31 1.57 -18.04 -4.35
N ALA A 32 2.57 -17.99 -3.47
CA ALA A 32 2.77 -19.04 -2.49
C ALA A 32 1.56 -19.09 -1.54
N GLU A 33 1.35 -20.23 -0.90
CA GLU A 33 0.30 -20.37 0.13
C GLU A 33 0.47 -19.35 1.25
N GLU A 34 1.71 -19.01 1.60
CA GLU A 34 2.05 -17.98 2.58
C GLU A 34 1.61 -16.58 2.11
N ASP A 35 1.82 -16.22 0.84
CA ASP A 35 1.36 -14.93 0.30
C ASP A 35 -0.16 -14.80 0.38
N VAL A 36 -0.87 -15.88 0.04
CA VAL A 36 -2.33 -15.94 0.16
C VAL A 36 -2.74 -15.80 1.63
N ALA A 37 -2.08 -16.51 2.54
CA ALA A 37 -2.35 -16.41 3.97
C ALA A 37 -2.14 -14.99 4.50
N TRP A 38 -1.07 -14.30 4.08
CA TRP A 38 -0.83 -12.89 4.43
C TRP A 38 -1.94 -11.98 3.92
N MET A 39 -2.39 -12.15 2.68
CA MET A 39 -3.46 -11.33 2.11
C MET A 39 -4.81 -11.58 2.79
N LEU A 40 -5.12 -12.82 3.15
CA LEU A 40 -6.32 -13.16 3.91
C LEU A 40 -6.28 -12.58 5.33
N ALA A 41 -5.13 -12.67 6.01
CA ALA A 41 -4.92 -12.07 7.32
C ALA A 41 -5.05 -10.54 7.27
N LEU A 42 -4.47 -9.89 6.26
CA LEU A 42 -4.61 -8.45 6.03
C LEU A 42 -6.07 -8.06 5.79
N ALA A 43 -6.82 -8.85 5.02
CA ALA A 43 -8.24 -8.61 4.80
C ALA A 43 -9.05 -8.76 6.10
N ALA A 44 -8.75 -9.76 6.92
CA ALA A 44 -9.38 -9.94 8.24
C ALA A 44 -9.10 -8.78 9.18
N TYR A 45 -7.83 -8.35 9.28
CA TYR A 45 -7.43 -7.18 10.05
C TYR A 45 -8.18 -5.92 9.62
N ARG A 46 -8.19 -5.62 8.31
CA ARG A 46 -8.87 -4.44 7.76
C ARG A 46 -10.37 -4.44 8.02
N ARG A 47 -11.04 -5.60 8.02
CA ARG A 47 -12.46 -5.71 8.38
C ARG A 47 -12.74 -5.34 9.84
N GLY A 48 -11.75 -5.51 10.72
CA GLY A 48 -11.84 -5.11 12.13
C GLY A 48 -11.59 -3.63 12.39
N LEU A 49 -11.27 -2.81 11.38
CA LEU A 49 -11.02 -1.39 11.55
C LEU A 49 -12.29 -0.56 11.33
N CYS A 50 -12.45 0.50 12.12
CA CYS A 50 -13.50 1.50 11.98
C CYS A 50 -13.33 2.27 10.66
N PRO A 51 -14.37 2.34 9.79
CA PRO A 51 -14.27 2.99 8.49
C PRO A 51 -14.14 4.52 8.57
N LEU A 52 -14.36 5.12 9.75
CA LEU A 52 -14.30 6.57 9.94
C LEU A 52 -12.92 7.05 10.39
N CYS A 53 -12.29 6.34 11.33
CA CYS A 53 -11.05 6.78 11.96
C CYS A 53 -9.88 5.79 11.84
N GLY A 54 -10.10 4.58 11.29
CA GLY A 54 -9.07 3.57 11.05
C GLY A 54 -8.55 2.83 12.29
N ARG A 55 -9.13 3.07 13.47
CA ARG A 55 -8.81 2.35 14.73
C ARG A 55 -9.60 1.03 14.83
N PRO A 56 -9.27 0.11 15.75
CA PRO A 56 -10.08 -1.09 15.97
C PRO A 56 -11.55 -0.75 16.22
N LEU A 57 -12.45 -1.36 15.45
CA LEU A 57 -13.89 -1.11 15.52
C LEU A 57 -14.48 -1.52 16.87
N GLU A 58 -13.97 -2.61 17.44
CA GLU A 58 -14.39 -3.12 18.75
C GLU A 58 -14.14 -2.11 19.87
N GLU A 59 -13.03 -1.36 19.84
CA GLU A 59 -12.76 -0.29 20.79
C GLU A 59 -13.66 0.93 20.52
N CYS A 60 -13.81 1.31 19.26
CA CYS A 60 -14.57 2.51 18.88
C CYS A 60 -16.07 2.39 19.19
N ALA A 61 -16.63 1.18 19.07
CA ALA A 61 -18.05 0.90 19.24
C ALA A 61 -18.38 0.22 20.58
N ALA A 62 -17.40 0.09 21.49
CA ALA A 62 -17.65 -0.44 22.82
C ALA A 62 -18.60 0.48 23.60
N SER A 63 -19.52 -0.11 24.36
CA SER A 63 -20.53 0.68 25.09
C SER A 63 -19.93 1.56 26.19
N ASP A 64 -18.74 1.21 26.69
CA ASP A 64 -17.98 1.97 27.68
C ASP A 64 -17.05 3.02 27.06
N ALA A 65 -16.95 3.09 25.73
CA ALA A 65 -16.15 4.09 25.03
C ALA A 65 -16.87 5.45 24.87
N GLU A 66 -18.15 5.53 25.21
CA GLU A 66 -18.92 6.79 25.20
C GLU A 66 -18.25 7.83 26.10
N GLY A 67 -17.87 8.98 25.52
CA GLY A 67 -17.16 10.04 26.23
C GLY A 67 -15.70 9.74 26.59
N ALA A 68 -15.15 8.59 26.19
CA ALA A 68 -13.77 8.19 26.52
C ALA A 68 -12.69 8.88 25.64
N TYR A 69 -13.09 9.47 24.50
CA TYR A 69 -12.17 10.10 23.56
C TYR A 69 -12.19 11.63 23.67
N THR A 70 -11.01 12.24 23.63
CA THR A 70 -10.84 13.69 23.54
C THR A 70 -9.96 14.05 22.34
N VAL A 71 -10.26 15.18 21.69
CA VAL A 71 -9.48 15.70 20.57
C VAL A 71 -8.62 16.85 21.09
N PRO A 72 -7.28 16.72 21.12
CA PRO A 72 -6.42 17.84 21.50
C PRO A 72 -6.47 18.97 20.46
N PRO A 73 -6.01 20.19 20.80
CA PRO A 73 -5.81 21.25 19.83
C PRO A 73 -4.93 20.80 18.65
N PRO A 74 -5.15 21.32 17.43
CA PRO A 74 -4.39 20.91 16.26
C PRO A 74 -2.91 21.30 16.37
N THR A 75 -2.02 20.39 15.95
CA THR A 75 -0.57 20.64 15.86
C THR A 75 -0.22 21.23 14.49
N ARG A 76 0.50 22.36 14.48
CA ARG A 76 0.97 22.99 13.24
C ARG A 76 2.28 22.36 12.75
N CYS A 77 2.35 21.98 11.48
CA CYS A 77 3.61 21.58 10.84
C CYS A 77 4.47 22.82 10.53
N HIS A 78 5.61 22.99 11.22
CA HIS A 78 6.51 24.12 11.00
C HIS A 78 7.23 24.06 9.64
N ALA A 79 7.51 22.85 9.11
CA ALA A 79 8.06 22.70 7.77
C ALA A 79 7.07 23.19 6.70
N THR A 80 5.81 22.75 6.76
CA THR A 80 4.75 23.23 5.86
C THR A 80 4.49 24.72 6.02
N THR A 81 4.55 25.24 7.25
CA THR A 81 4.44 26.69 7.49
C THR A 81 5.53 27.46 6.74
N ALA A 82 6.79 27.02 6.83
CA ALA A 82 7.90 27.64 6.11
C ALA A 82 7.73 27.55 4.58
N LEU A 83 7.23 26.42 4.07
CA LEU A 83 6.91 26.24 2.65
C LEU A 83 5.84 27.22 2.19
N LEU A 84 4.72 27.32 2.91
CA LEU A 84 3.62 28.23 2.57
C LEU A 84 4.08 29.69 2.61
N MET A 85 4.87 30.07 3.61
CA MET A 85 5.48 31.40 3.67
C MET A 85 6.48 31.66 2.52
N ALA A 86 7.13 30.63 2.00
CA ALA A 86 8.00 30.74 0.84
C ALA A 86 7.18 30.86 -0.45
N GLN A 87 6.18 30.02 -0.64
CA GLN A 87 5.27 30.06 -1.79
C GLN A 87 4.58 31.42 -1.92
N GLU A 88 4.11 31.96 -0.80
CA GLU A 88 3.49 33.29 -0.75
C GLU A 88 4.38 34.39 -1.34
N ARG A 89 5.69 34.32 -1.08
CA ARG A 89 6.68 35.29 -1.57
C ARG A 89 6.92 35.22 -3.08
N TYR A 90 6.62 34.09 -3.72
CA TYR A 90 6.82 33.88 -5.15
C TYR A 90 5.49 33.74 -5.92
N ARG A 91 4.35 34.05 -5.27
CA ARG A 91 3.01 33.88 -5.87
C ARG A 91 2.90 34.52 -7.26
N ASP A 92 3.45 35.71 -7.44
CA ASP A 92 3.30 36.51 -8.66
C ASP A 92 4.44 36.33 -9.67
N THR A 93 5.30 35.31 -9.46
CA THR A 93 6.39 35.01 -10.41
C THR A 93 5.88 34.24 -11.63
N PRO A 94 6.53 34.39 -12.81
CA PRO A 94 6.15 33.62 -13.99
C PRO A 94 6.18 32.12 -13.70
N GLN A 95 5.08 31.43 -14.02
CA GLN A 95 4.94 29.98 -13.81
C GLN A 95 5.15 29.53 -12.35
N ALA A 96 4.68 30.31 -11.37
CA ALA A 96 4.81 29.99 -9.94
C ALA A 96 4.36 28.55 -9.57
N GLY A 97 3.36 27.99 -10.29
CA GLY A 97 2.90 26.61 -10.10
C GLY A 97 3.89 25.51 -10.51
N ALA A 98 4.96 25.84 -11.23
CA ALA A 98 6.02 24.90 -11.61
C ALA A 98 7.24 24.93 -10.65
N LEU A 99 7.22 25.79 -9.62
CA LEU A 99 8.30 25.86 -8.65
C LEU A 99 8.28 24.64 -7.71
N LEU A 100 9.42 23.97 -7.57
CA LEU A 100 9.62 22.88 -6.62
C LEU A 100 10.07 23.44 -5.27
N TRP A 101 9.43 22.99 -4.19
CA TRP A 101 9.67 23.51 -2.84
C TRP A 101 10.22 22.42 -1.94
N VAL A 102 11.32 22.73 -1.23
CA VAL A 102 11.93 21.83 -0.25
C VAL A 102 12.11 22.59 1.06
N ALA A 103 11.73 21.96 2.18
CA ALA A 103 11.94 22.49 3.52
C ALA A 103 13.18 21.84 4.14
N GLU A 104 14.11 22.67 4.62
CA GLU A 104 15.31 22.21 5.31
C GLU A 104 15.24 22.56 6.80
N ARG A 105 15.71 21.65 7.66
CA ARG A 105 15.83 21.91 9.09
C ARG A 105 17.10 22.72 9.35
N ARG A 106 16.96 23.88 9.98
CA ARG A 106 18.12 24.66 10.44
C ARG A 106 18.80 23.88 11.57
N GLY A 107 20.10 23.65 11.42
CA GLY A 107 20.97 23.09 12.45
C GLY A 107 21.11 24.00 13.65
#